data_AF-A0A955LZS9-F1
#
_entry.id   AF-A0A955LZS9-F1
#
_cell.length_a   1.000
_cell.length_b   1.000
_cell.length_c   1.000
_cell.angle_alpha   90.00
_cell.angle_beta   90.00
_cell.angle_gamma   90.00
#
_symmetry.space_group_name_H-M   'P 1'
#
loop_
_entity.id
_entity.type
_entity.pdbx_description
1 polymer ?
#
loop_
_entity_poly.entity_id
_entity_poly.type
_entity_poly.pdbx_seq_one_letter_code
_entity_poly.pdbx_strand_id
1 'polypeptide(L)' 'RLAGLRNEVPFFLEDELVALGADYQKAFLPFTSYTVVDDRLVTGQNFNSSKAVAKALLNAMKEK' A
#
# COMPACT_ATOMS: atom_id res chain seq x y z
N ARG A 1 -1.42 7.64 11.65
CA ARG A 1 -0.46 8.28 12.60
C ARG A 1 -0.15 9.74 12.21
N LEU A 2 0.50 10.05 11.08
CA LEU A 2 0.70 11.46 10.66
C LEU A 2 -0.58 12.17 10.14
N ALA A 3 -1.53 11.40 9.60
CA ALA A 3 -2.79 11.93 9.11
C ALA A 3 -3.80 12.35 10.20
N GLY A 4 -3.48 12.18 11.49
CA GLY A 4 -4.38 12.56 12.60
C GLY A 4 -5.63 11.68 12.79
N LEU A 5 -5.83 10.63 11.98
CA LEU A 5 -7.08 9.86 11.94
C LEU A 5 -7.29 8.84 13.08
N ARG A 6 -6.55 8.91 14.19
CA ARG A 6 -6.57 7.84 15.22
C ARG A 6 -7.97 7.58 15.79
N ASN A 7 -8.79 8.62 15.93
CA ASN A 7 -10.14 8.51 16.50
C ASN A 7 -11.21 8.22 15.44
N GLU A 8 -10.86 8.28 14.16
CA GLU A 8 -11.79 8.12 13.02
C GLU A 8 -11.70 6.72 12.40
N VAL A 9 -10.67 5.94 12.76
CA VAL A 9 -10.45 4.60 12.21
C VAL A 9 -10.44 3.56 13.33
N PRO A 10 -11.00 2.36 13.11
CA PRO A 10 -11.05 1.30 14.12
C PRO A 10 -9.66 0.70 14.42
N PHE A 11 -8.73 0.81 13.48
CA PHE A 11 -7.36 0.32 13.59
C PHE A 11 -6.46 1.05 12.59
N PHE A 12 -5.14 0.97 12.79
CA PHE A 12 -4.19 1.35 11.74
C PHE A 12 -3.87 0.14 10.87
N LEU A 13 -4.04 0.30 9.55
CA LEU A 13 -3.80 -0.77 8.59
C LEU A 13 -2.40 -1.41 8.72
N GLU A 14 -1.37 -0.60 8.97
CA GLU A 14 0.00 -1.09 9.21
C GLU A 14 0.07 -2.06 10.39
N ASP A 15 -0.57 -1.71 11.52
CA ASP A 15 -0.54 -2.51 12.74
C ASP A 15 -1.25 -3.86 12.51
N GLU A 16 -2.40 -3.87 11.82
CA GLU A 16 -3.14 -5.10 11.48
C GLU A 16 -2.39 -5.99 10.49
N LEU A 17 -1.81 -5.42 9.42
CA LEU A 17 -1.07 -6.18 8.43
C LEU A 17 0.15 -6.88 9.06
N VAL A 18 0.89 -6.17 9.91
CA VAL A 18 2.03 -6.75 10.64
C VAL A 18 1.57 -7.83 11.62
N ALA A 19 0.46 -7.62 12.34
CA ALA A 19 -0.09 -8.63 13.25
C ALA A 19 -0.52 -9.93 12.53
N LEU A 20 -0.97 -9.82 11.29
CA LEU A 20 -1.29 -10.96 10.41
C LEU A 20 -0.06 -11.59 9.74
N GLY A 21 1.14 -11.04 9.97
CA GLY A 21 2.40 -11.59 9.45
C GLY A 21 2.84 -11.06 8.09
N ALA A 22 2.25 -9.96 7.59
CA ALA A 22 2.68 -9.35 6.34
C ALA A 22 4.03 -8.62 6.47
N ASP A 23 4.87 -8.69 5.44
CA ASP A 23 6.03 -7.80 5.27
C ASP A 23 5.56 -6.41 4.80
N TYR A 24 5.19 -5.57 5.76
CA TYR A 24 4.68 -4.24 5.46
C TYR A 24 5.78 -3.28 5.03
N GLN A 25 5.59 -2.64 3.88
CA GLN A 25 6.52 -1.64 3.33
C GLN A 25 5.80 -0.30 3.08
N LYS A 26 6.53 0.81 3.25
CA LYS A 26 6.04 2.17 2.99
C LYS A 26 7.16 3.05 2.44
N ALA A 27 6.80 4.08 1.68
CA ALA A 27 7.74 5.10 1.25
C ALA A 27 8.39 5.79 2.46
N PHE A 28 9.67 6.12 2.30
CA PHE A 28 10.44 6.88 3.29
C PHE A 28 9.85 8.28 3.53
N LEU A 29 9.46 8.97 2.45
CA LEU A 29 8.80 10.27 2.52
C LEU A 29 7.28 10.11 2.58
N PRO A 30 6.60 10.63 3.61
CA PRO A 30 5.14 10.57 3.71
C PRO A 30 4.44 11.20 2.50
N PHE A 31 3.26 10.67 2.16
CA PHE A 31 2.39 11.17 1.08
C PHE A 31 2.99 11.12 -0.33
N THR A 32 4.14 10.48 -0.52
CA THR A 32 4.69 10.20 -1.86
C THR A 32 4.08 8.94 -2.47
N SER A 33 4.12 8.81 -3.79
CA SER A 33 3.65 7.60 -4.48
C SER A 33 4.53 6.40 -4.10
N TYR A 34 3.90 5.30 -3.70
CA TYR A 34 4.59 4.05 -3.38
C TYR A 34 3.68 2.85 -3.65
N THR A 35 4.21 1.87 -4.38
CA THR A 35 3.50 0.66 -4.84
C THR A 35 4.37 -0.55 -4.59
N VAL A 36 3.78 -1.61 -4.06
CA VAL A 36 4.41 -2.92 -3.87
C VAL A 36 3.64 -3.93 -4.71
N VAL A 37 4.38 -4.83 -5.37
CA VAL A 37 3.84 -5.96 -6.12
C VAL A 37 4.43 -7.22 -5.50
N ASP A 38 3.55 -8.11 -5.06
CA ASP A 38 3.89 -9.45 -4.59
C ASP A 38 3.05 -10.46 -5.38
N ASP A 39 3.66 -11.07 -6.40
CA ASP A 39 2.99 -11.91 -7.40
C ASP A 39 1.70 -11.25 -7.94
N ARG A 40 0.52 -11.77 -7.54
CA ARG A 40 -0.79 -11.28 -7.99
C ARG A 40 -1.42 -10.24 -7.05
N LEU A 41 -0.73 -9.81 -5.99
CA LEU A 41 -1.17 -8.78 -5.07
C LEU A 41 -0.45 -7.46 -5.35
N VAL A 42 -1.20 -6.46 -5.80
CA VAL A 42 -0.69 -5.09 -6.03
C VAL A 42 -1.30 -4.16 -5.01
N THR A 43 -0.47 -3.43 -4.25
CA THR A 43 -0.92 -2.46 -3.25
C THR A 43 -0.31 -1.07 -3.50
N GLY A 44 -1.00 -0.02 -3.06
CA GLY A 44 -0.52 1.36 -3.11
C GLY A 44 -0.75 2.08 -1.79
N GLN A 45 0.23 2.85 -1.34
CA GLN A 45 0.20 3.42 0.02
C GLN A 45 -0.86 4.52 0.20
N ASN A 46 -1.10 5.32 -0.84
CA ASN A 46 -1.97 6.50 -0.76
C ASN A 46 -2.50 6.92 -2.15
N PHE A 47 -3.34 7.95 -2.19
CA PHE A 47 -3.95 8.48 -3.41
C PHE A 47 -2.94 8.76 -4.54
N ASN A 48 -1.75 9.30 -4.21
CA ASN A 48 -0.71 9.61 -5.21
C ASN A 48 -0.14 8.35 -5.89
N SER A 49 -0.39 7.16 -5.33
CA SER A 49 0.07 5.87 -5.86
C SER A 49 -0.88 5.27 -6.91
N SER A 50 -2.07 5.84 -7.12
CA SER A 50 -3.13 5.24 -7.96
C SER A 50 -2.68 4.91 -9.39
N LYS A 51 -1.94 5.83 -10.03
CA LYS A 51 -1.42 5.62 -11.39
C LYS A 51 -0.34 4.53 -11.44
N ALA A 52 0.49 4.44 -10.40
CA ALA A 52 1.54 3.43 -10.31
C ALA A 52 0.94 2.03 -10.10
N VAL A 53 -0.04 1.90 -9.21
CA VAL A 53 -0.82 0.67 -8.99
C VAL A 53 -1.47 0.19 -10.29
N ALA A 54 -2.16 1.07 -11.03
CA ALA A 54 -2.82 0.70 -12.27
C ALA A 54 -1.83 0.17 -13.33
N LYS A 55 -0.66 0.79 -13.45
CA LYS A 55 0.40 0.32 -14.35
C LYS A 55 0.95 -1.04 -13.92
N ALA A 56 1.22 -1.21 -12.62
CA ALA A 56 1.71 -2.46 -12.06
C ALA A 56 0.73 -3.61 -12.29
N LEU A 57 -0.57 -3.38 -12.06
CA LEU A 57 -1.63 -4.35 -12.35
C LEU A 57 -1.63 -4.78 -13.82
N LEU A 58 -1.60 -3.82 -14.75
CA LEU A 58 -1.59 -4.13 -16.18
C LEU A 58 -0.35 -4.92 -16.61
N ASN A 59 0.78 -4.75 -15.92
CA ASN A 59 1.98 -5.54 -16.17
C ASN A 59 1.85 -6.95 -15.59
N ALA A 60 1.39 -7.09 -14.34
CA ALA A 60 1.17 -8.38 -13.69
C ALA A 60 0.17 -9.26 -14.45
N MET A 61 -0.82 -8.67 -15.13
CA MET A 61 -1.77 -9.40 -15.99
C MET A 61 -1.16 -9.92 -17.30
N LYS A 62 -0.02 -9.38 -17.74
CA LYS A 62 0.66 -9.77 -18.98
C LYS A 62 1.71 -10.85 -18.76
N GLU A 63 2.26 -10.90 -17.55
CA GLU A 63 3.19 -11.94 -17.12
C GLU A 63 2.35 -13.23 -16.93
N LYS A 64 2.73 -14.30 -17.64
CA LYS A 64 2.01 -15.58 -17.71
C LYS A 64 2.59 -16.59 -16.73
#